data_AF-A0A378JWI2-F1
#
_entry.id   AF-A0A378JWI2-F1
#
_cell.length_a   1.000
_cell.length_b   1.000
_cell.length_c   1.000
_cell.angle_alpha   90.00
_cell.angle_beta   90.00
_cell.angle_gamma   90.00
#
_symmetry.space_group_name_H-M   'P 1'
#
loop_
_entity.id
_entity.type
_entity.pdbx_description
1 polymer ?
#
loop_
_entity_poly.entity_id
_entity_poly.type
_entity_poly.pdbx_seq_one_letter_code
_entity_poly.pdbx_strand_id
1 'polypeptide(L)'
;MKKIWLSIGFLTVYALICLIIFDWHYFFILCYRSGAGIFTKFHSFRLTSGCLPWAFLVIFFTWIILFLLTKFIVWIFKAFLKRPASLRLNIAIVFLITWLLHFIKPLQLVT
;
A
#
# COMPACT_ATOMS: atom_id res chain seq x y z
N MET A 1 23.05 -14.98 -12.42
CA MET A 1 22.70 -13.62 -11.95
C MET A 1 21.26 -13.30 -12.34
N LYS A 2 20.51 -12.54 -11.53
CA LYS A 2 19.08 -12.11 -11.71
C LYS A 2 17.97 -13.07 -11.21
N LYS A 3 17.88 -13.28 -9.89
CA LYS A 3 16.61 -13.68 -9.22
C LYS A 3 16.21 -12.76 -8.05
N ILE A 4 17.01 -11.72 -7.77
CA ILE A 4 16.79 -10.77 -6.67
C ILE A 4 15.61 -9.82 -6.96
N TRP A 5 15.46 -9.42 -8.23
CA TRP A 5 14.40 -8.51 -8.71
C TRP A 5 12.98 -9.09 -8.66
N LEU A 6 12.82 -10.38 -8.37
CA LEU A 6 11.52 -11.07 -8.28
C LEU A 6 11.29 -11.67 -6.89
N SER A 7 12.01 -11.17 -5.88
CA SER A 7 11.71 -11.51 -4.50
C SER A 7 10.37 -10.88 -4.08
N ILE A 8 9.66 -11.56 -3.18
CA ILE A 8 8.39 -11.07 -2.61
C ILE A 8 8.56 -9.66 -2.03
N GLY A 9 9.71 -9.38 -1.40
CA GLY A 9 10.03 -8.06 -0.85
C GLY A 9 10.06 -6.98 -1.94
N PHE A 10 10.73 -7.24 -3.07
CA PHE A 10 10.77 -6.30 -4.19
C PHE A 10 9.36 -6.04 -4.76
N LEU A 11 8.56 -7.10 -4.90
CA LEU A 11 7.19 -6.99 -5.37
C LEU A 11 6.31 -6.13 -4.45
N THR A 12 6.46 -6.30 -3.13
CA THR A 12 5.71 -5.49 -2.15
C THR A 12 6.10 -4.02 -2.17
N VAL A 13 7.38 -3.70 -2.39
CA VAL A 13 7.84 -2.31 -2.53
C VAL A 13 7.30 -1.69 -3.83
N TYR A 14 7.34 -2.43 -4.94
CA TYR A 14 6.79 -1.96 -6.20
C TYR A 14 5.28 -1.69 -6.10
N ALA A 15 4.54 -2.60 -5.48
CA ALA A 15 3.11 -2.43 -5.20
C ALA A 15 2.80 -1.23 -4.31
N LEU A 16 3.64 -0.94 -3.30
CA LEU A 16 3.50 0.25 -2.47
C LEU A 16 3.67 1.53 -3.30
N ILE A 17 4.66 1.58 -4.20
CA ILE A 17 4.87 2.74 -5.08
C ILE A 17 3.64 2.94 -5.98
N CYS A 18 3.09 1.87 -6.56
CA CYS A 18 1.85 1.95 -7.33
C CYS A 18 0.69 2.50 -6.50
N LEU A 19 0.48 2.00 -5.27
CA LEU A 19 -0.55 2.53 -4.36
C LEU A 19 -0.36 4.02 -4.10
N ILE A 20 0.86 4.47 -3.84
CA ILE A 20 1.14 5.90 -3.61
C ILE A 20 0.78 6.75 -4.83
N ILE A 21 1.06 6.26 -6.04
CA ILE A 21 0.75 6.98 -7.28
C ILE A 21 -0.77 7.04 -7.51
N PHE A 22 -1.48 5.91 -7.39
CA PHE A 22 -2.92 5.83 -7.63
C PHE A 22 -3.76 6.51 -6.54
N ASP A 23 -3.32 6.41 -5.28
CA ASP A 23 -4.02 6.94 -4.11
C ASP A 23 -3.26 8.10 -3.46
N TRP A 24 -2.53 8.90 -4.23
CA TRP A 24 -1.72 9.98 -3.65
C TRP A 24 -2.56 10.93 -2.77
N HIS A 25 -3.83 11.15 -3.13
CA HIS A 25 -4.77 11.97 -2.36
C HIS A 25 -5.03 11.41 -0.97
N TYR A 26 -5.06 10.09 -0.83
CA TYR A 26 -5.23 9.41 0.45
C TYR A 26 -3.99 9.54 1.34
N PHE A 27 -2.80 9.25 0.79
CA PHE A 27 -1.56 9.32 1.56
C PHE A 27 -1.21 10.74 2.00
N PHE A 28 -1.59 11.74 1.20
CA PHE A 28 -1.31 13.14 1.47
C PHE A 28 -2.55 13.94 1.90
N ILE A 29 -3.61 13.28 2.40
CA ILE A 29 -4.86 13.95 2.76
C ILE A 29 -4.67 15.07 3.80
N LEU A 30 -3.76 14.84 4.76
CA LEU A 30 -3.39 15.81 5.80
C LEU A 30 -2.54 16.98 5.27
N CYS A 31 -2.00 16.87 4.05
CA CYS A 31 -1.27 17.93 3.37
C CYS A 31 -2.18 18.87 2.57
N TYR A 32 -3.47 18.56 2.45
CA TYR A 32 -4.43 19.53 1.92
C TYR A 32 -4.74 20.55 3.02
N ARG A 33 -4.56 21.83 2.70
CA ARG A 33 -4.80 22.95 3.63
C ARG A 33 -6.25 22.87 4.10
N SER A 34 -6.44 22.88 5.43
CA SER A 34 -7.71 22.72 6.16
C SER A 34 -8.97 23.04 5.35
N GLY A 35 -9.57 21.98 4.84
CA GLY A 35 -10.94 21.93 4.33
C GLY A 35 -11.51 20.59 4.75
N ALA A 36 -11.79 20.46 6.04
CA ALA A 36 -12.58 19.35 6.57
C ALA A 36 -13.94 19.38 5.84
N GLY A 37 -14.21 18.41 4.97
CA GLY A 37 -15.53 18.29 4.38
C GLY A 37 -15.61 17.52 3.08
N ILE A 38 -16.69 16.75 2.99
CA ILE A 38 -17.20 15.82 1.97
C ILE A 38 -17.35 16.45 0.56
N PHE A 39 -16.94 17.71 0.36
CA PHE A 39 -17.01 18.43 -0.92
C PHE A 39 -15.61 18.84 -1.38
N THR A 40 -14.96 17.98 -2.16
CA THR A 40 -13.62 18.16 -2.71
C THR A 40 -13.59 19.24 -3.79
N LYS A 41 -13.53 20.52 -3.42
CA LYS A 41 -12.84 21.49 -4.28
C LYS A 41 -11.35 21.19 -4.18
N PHE A 42 -10.72 20.89 -5.31
CA PHE A 42 -9.27 20.67 -5.43
C PHE A 42 -8.52 21.92 -4.96
N HIS A 43 -8.24 22.01 -3.65
CA HIS A 43 -7.36 23.03 -3.12
C HIS A 43 -5.92 22.74 -3.55
N SER A 44 -5.16 23.80 -3.81
CA SER A 44 -3.76 23.71 -4.19
C SER A 44 -2.98 22.89 -3.16
N PHE A 45 -2.37 21.78 -3.61
CA PHE A 45 -1.49 20.95 -2.80
C PHE A 45 -0.34 21.79 -2.24
N ARG A 46 -0.28 21.96 -0.91
CA ARG A 46 0.85 22.60 -0.24
C ARG A 46 1.51 21.58 0.66
N LEU A 47 2.71 21.15 0.27
CA LEU A 47 3.60 20.39 1.14
C LEU A 47 4.02 21.27 2.32
N THR A 48 3.24 21.25 3.40
CA THR A 48 3.65 21.83 4.67
C THR A 48 4.54 20.83 5.39
N SER A 49 5.66 21.29 5.96
CA SER A 49 6.61 20.42 6.67
C SER A 49 5.97 19.61 7.80
N GLY A 50 4.87 20.10 8.39
CA GLY A 50 4.14 19.41 9.45
C GLY A 50 3.30 18.20 9.00
N CYS A 51 2.89 18.13 7.73
CA CYS A 51 2.03 17.02 7.24
C CYS A 51 2.85 15.83 6.71
N LEU A 52 4.08 16.08 6.22
CA LEU A 52 4.97 15.07 5.66
C LEU A 52 5.26 13.91 6.62
N PRO A 53 5.58 14.12 7.90
CA PRO A 53 5.79 13.04 8.85
C PRO A 53 4.57 12.11 8.98
N TRP A 54 3.36 12.67 8.97
CA TRP A 54 2.12 11.89 9.02
C TRP A 54 1.91 11.08 7.74
N ALA A 55 2.14 11.68 6.58
CA ALA A 55 2.06 10.97 5.29
C ALA A 55 3.07 9.79 5.24
N PHE A 56 4.32 10.00 5.67
CA PHE A 56 5.32 8.94 5.75
C PHE A 56 4.92 7.83 6.73
N LEU A 57 4.33 8.19 7.87
CA LEU A 57 3.84 7.23 8.84
C LEU A 57 2.70 6.37 8.25
N VAL A 58 1.74 6.97 7.55
CA VAL A 58 0.66 6.24 6.85
C VAL A 58 1.23 5.31 5.77
N ILE A 59 2.19 5.77 4.96
CA ILE A 59 2.87 4.95 3.96
C ILE A 59 3.59 3.78 4.62
N PHE A 60 4.31 4.02 5.71
CA PHE A 60 5.06 3.00 6.44
C PHE A 60 4.14 1.93 7.03
N PHE A 61 3.03 2.32 7.68
CA PHE A 61 2.04 1.37 8.18
C PHE A 61 1.39 0.58 7.04
N THR A 62 1.05 1.23 5.93
CA THR A 62 0.48 0.55 4.75
C THR A 62 1.46 -0.48 4.19
N TRP A 63 2.75 -0.15 4.14
CA TRP A 63 3.79 -1.09 3.73
C TRP A 63 3.91 -2.28 4.68
N ILE A 64 3.90 -2.07 6.00
CA ILE A 64 3.92 -3.15 7.00
C ILE A 64 2.71 -4.08 6.80
N ILE A 65 1.52 -3.52 6.64
CA ILE A 65 0.28 -4.28 6.43
C ILE A 65 0.38 -5.12 5.15
N LEU A 66 0.78 -4.49 4.03
CA LEU A 66 0.97 -5.17 2.75
C LEU A 66 1.97 -6.32 2.86
N PHE A 67 3.11 -6.08 3.53
CA PHE A 67 4.15 -7.09 3.70
C PHE A 67 3.68 -8.26 4.58
N LEU A 68 3.06 -7.99 5.73
CA LEU A 68 2.56 -9.01 6.64
C LEU A 68 1.44 -9.84 6.00
N LEU A 69 0.46 -9.20 5.37
CA LEU A 69 -0.62 -9.91 4.66
C LEU A 69 -0.08 -10.79 3.54
N THR A 70 0.87 -10.27 2.75
CA THR A 70 1.48 -11.04 1.67
C THR A 70 2.18 -12.27 2.22
N LYS A 71 2.98 -12.11 3.28
CA LYS A 71 3.69 -13.23 3.93
C LYS A 71 2.71 -14.23 4.53
N PHE A 72 1.65 -13.76 5.18
CA PHE A 72 0.64 -14.60 5.81
C PHE A 72 -0.12 -15.44 4.78
N ILE A 73 -0.59 -14.82 3.69
CA ILE A 73 -1.30 -15.53 2.61
C ILE A 73 -0.36 -16.53 1.92
N VAL A 74 0.87 -16.15 1.59
CA VAL A 74 1.86 -17.08 1.02
C VAL A 74 2.14 -18.26 1.97
N TRP A 75 2.20 -18.02 3.27
CA TRP A 75 2.37 -19.06 4.28
C TRP A 75 1.18 -20.03 4.32
N ILE A 76 -0.06 -19.51 4.32
CA ILE A 76 -1.28 -20.34 4.23
C ILE A 76 -1.26 -21.19 2.94
N PHE A 77 -0.96 -20.57 1.80
CA PHE A 77 -0.88 -21.30 0.52
C PHE A 77 0.18 -22.41 0.57
N LYS A 78 1.34 -22.16 1.18
CA LYS A 78 2.38 -23.16 1.36
C LYS A 78 1.93 -24.30 2.27
N ALA A 79 1.20 -24.00 3.34
CA ALA A 79 0.64 -25.01 4.25
C ALA A 79 -0.40 -25.90 3.53
N PHE A 80 -1.24 -25.31 2.68
CA PHE A 80 -2.30 -26.02 1.96
C PHE A 80 -1.78 -26.84 0.76
N LEU A 81 -1.01 -26.22 -0.13
CA LEU A 81 -0.54 -26.88 -1.36
C LEU A 81 0.70 -27.77 -1.13
N LYS A 82 1.36 -27.68 0.04
CA LYS A 82 2.64 -28.35 0.36
C LYS A 82 3.72 -28.16 -0.72
N ARG A 83 3.60 -27.11 -1.54
CA ARG A 83 4.52 -26.77 -2.64
C ARG A 83 5.01 -25.34 -2.45
N PRO A 84 6.23 -25.02 -2.92
CA PRO A 84 6.71 -23.65 -2.91
C PRO A 84 5.82 -22.77 -3.81
N ALA A 85 5.44 -21.60 -3.31
CA ALA A 85 4.66 -20.64 -4.08
C ALA A 85 5.41 -20.25 -5.36
N SER A 86 4.76 -20.45 -6.50
CA SER A 86 5.32 -20.05 -7.79
C SER A 86 5.37 -18.53 -7.88
N LEU A 87 6.27 -18.01 -8.72
CA LEU A 87 6.43 -16.58 -8.93
C LEU A 87 5.14 -15.90 -9.42
N ARG A 88 4.39 -16.58 -10.31
CA ARG A 88 3.08 -16.09 -10.79
C ARG A 88 2.07 -15.96 -9.65
N LEU A 89 2.08 -16.91 -8.70
CA LEU A 89 1.19 -16.90 -7.55
C LEU A 89 1.55 -15.77 -6.57
N ASN A 90 2.85 -15.50 -6.37
CA ASN A 90 3.28 -14.34 -5.56
C ASN A 90 2.85 -13.01 -6.19
N ILE A 91 2.96 -12.87 -7.52
CA ILE A 91 2.46 -11.69 -8.25
C ILE A 91 0.96 -11.54 -8.06
N ALA A 92 0.20 -12.62 -8.24
CA ALA A 92 -1.26 -12.61 -8.08
C ALA A 92 -1.68 -12.23 -6.65
N ILE A 93 -1.01 -12.78 -5.62
CA ILE A 93 -1.28 -12.46 -4.21
C ILE A 93 -1.02 -10.99 -3.93
N VAL A 94 0.17 -10.49 -4.31
CA VAL A 94 0.51 -9.08 -4.08
C VAL A 94 -0.49 -8.17 -4.79
N PHE A 95 -0.79 -8.45 -6.07
CA PHE A 95 -1.78 -7.68 -6.82
C PHE A 95 -3.16 -7.68 -6.14
N LEU A 96 -3.64 -8.84 -5.67
CA LEU A 96 -4.91 -8.96 -4.97
C LEU A 96 -4.94 -8.16 -3.66
N ILE A 97 -3.86 -8.22 -2.86
CA ILE A 97 -3.79 -7.47 -1.59
C ILE A 97 -3.69 -5.96 -1.88
N THR A 98 -2.88 -5.55 -2.86
CA THR A 98 -2.76 -4.15 -3.28
C THR A 98 -4.11 -3.62 -3.74
N TRP A 99 -4.83 -4.39 -4.56
CA TRP A 99 -6.19 -4.06 -4.97
C TRP A 99 -7.12 -3.94 -3.77
N LEU A 100 -7.08 -4.88 -2.83
CA LEU A 100 -7.89 -4.83 -1.62
C LEU A 100 -7.59 -3.57 -0.77
N LEU A 101 -6.31 -3.21 -0.61
CA LEU A 101 -5.90 -2.00 0.10
C LEU A 101 -6.35 -0.72 -0.60
N HIS A 102 -6.32 -0.69 -1.94
CA HIS A 102 -6.83 0.42 -2.74
C HIS A 102 -8.34 0.66 -2.50
N PHE A 103 -9.13 -0.41 -2.34
CA PHE A 103 -10.56 -0.29 -2.06
C PHE A 103 -10.87 0.06 -0.60
N ILE A 104 -10.18 -0.58 0.34
CA ILE A 104 -10.47 -0.42 1.78
C ILE A 104 -10.00 0.94 2.27
N LYS A 105 -8.85 1.45 1.77
CA LYS A 105 -8.19 2.67 2.26
C LYS A 105 -8.22 2.71 3.79
N PRO A 106 -7.55 1.76 4.48
CA PRO A 106 -7.83 1.38 5.88
C PRO A 106 -7.73 2.50 6.93
N LEU A 107 -7.16 3.66 6.56
CA LEU A 107 -7.07 4.84 7.42
C LEU A 107 -8.06 5.97 7.03
N GLN A 108 -8.98 5.74 6.09
CA GLN A 108 -10.09 6.66 5.79
C GLN A 108 -11.23 6.57 6.81
N LEU A 109 -11.23 5.59 7.72
CA LEU A 109 -12.32 5.40 8.69
C LEU A 109 -12.37 6.43 9.83
N VAL A 110 -11.50 7.44 9.84
CA VAL A 110 -11.41 8.44 10.93
C VAL A 110 -11.49 9.88 10.40
N THR A 111 -12.40 10.13 9.47
CA THR A 111 -12.84 11.49 9.12
C THR A 111 -14.35 11.61 9.24
#